data_AF-A0A1E9BNH1-F1
#
_entry.id   AF-A0A1E9BNH1-F1
#
_cell.length_a   1.000
_cell.length_b   1.000
_cell.length_c   1.000
_cell.angle_alpha   90.00
_cell.angle_beta   90.00
_cell.angle_gamma   90.00
#
_symmetry.space_group_name_H-M   'P 1'
#
loop_
_entity.id
_entity.type
_entity.pdbx_description
1 polymer ?
#
loop_
_entity_poly.entity_id
_entity_poly.type
_entity_poly.pdbx_seq_one_letter_code
_entity_poly.pdbx_strand_id
1 'polypeptide(L)'
;MELNQVDIHYLIAAICVISSALVFYTIGVWGERLQKKLKLWHIIFFLLGLVSDAVGTSLMEHIAELTHLHDEIHTVTGTIAILLMFVHASWAIWTYVKGSAEAKRHFNRFSIVVWCIWLIPYLIGMAIGMHLHA
;
A
#
# COMPACT_ATOMS: atom_id res chain seq x y z
N MET A 1 13.21 -5.94 26.37
CA MET A 1 13.51 -4.52 26.15
C MET A 1 12.18 -3.79 26.22
N GLU A 2 11.99 -2.87 27.16
CA GLU A 2 10.73 -2.11 27.24
C GLU A 2 10.70 -1.04 26.16
N LEU A 3 9.70 -1.09 25.28
CA LEU A 3 9.37 0.02 24.37
C LEU A 3 9.04 1.24 25.23
N ASN A 4 9.70 2.36 24.99
CA ASN A 4 9.35 3.58 25.70
C ASN A 4 7.99 4.12 25.17
N GLN A 5 7.36 5.05 25.89
CA GLN A 5 6.05 5.62 25.49
C GLN A 5 6.06 6.21 24.07
N VAL A 6 7.17 6.79 23.63
CA VAL A 6 7.34 7.40 22.31
C VAL A 6 7.32 6.34 21.21
N ASP A 7 7.97 5.19 21.43
CA ASP A 7 8.01 4.08 20.47
C ASP A 7 6.62 3.48 20.22
N ILE A 8 5.80 3.40 21.28
CA ILE A 8 4.40 2.93 21.21
C ILE A 8 3.54 3.88 20.37
N HIS A 9 3.71 5.21 20.53
CA HIS A 9 2.98 6.19 19.73
C HIS A 9 3.34 6.10 18.24
N TYR A 10 4.63 5.94 17.91
CA TYR A 10 5.07 5.76 16.53
C TYR A 10 4.55 4.46 15.92
N LEU A 11 4.50 3.36 16.69
CA LEU A 11 3.96 2.09 16.22
C LEU A 11 2.46 2.19 15.90
N ILE A 12 1.66 2.80 16.78
CA ILE A 12 0.23 3.02 16.53
C ILE A 12 0.04 3.90 15.29
N ALA A 13 0.84 4.97 15.16
CA ALA A 13 0.80 5.82 13.97
C ALA A 13 1.13 5.04 12.69
N ALA A 14 2.19 4.20 12.71
CA ALA A 14 2.58 3.36 11.59
C ALA A 14 1.47 2.38 11.18
N ILE A 15 0.82 1.72 12.15
CA ILE A 15 -0.31 0.81 11.92
C ILE A 15 -1.51 1.55 11.31
N CYS A 16 -1.86 2.72 11.84
CA CYS A 16 -2.94 3.55 11.30
C CYS A 16 -2.65 4.00 9.86
N VAL A 17 -1.42 4.42 9.58
CA VAL A 17 -1.00 4.89 8.26
C VAL A 17 -0.96 3.74 7.24
N ILE A 18 -0.37 2.59 7.57
CA ILE A 18 -0.34 1.43 6.66
C ILE A 18 -1.74 0.87 6.41
N SER A 19 -2.62 0.87 7.44
CA SER A 19 -4.02 0.46 7.28
C SER A 19 -4.81 1.42 6.39
N SER A 20 -4.48 2.71 6.44
CA SER A 20 -5.04 3.71 5.52
C SER A 20 -4.64 3.42 4.07
N ALA A 21 -3.43 2.89 3.82
CA ALA A 21 -3.01 2.46 2.48
C ALA A 21 -3.92 1.36 1.92
N LEU A 22 -4.22 0.33 2.73
CA LEU A 22 -5.18 -0.73 2.37
C LEU A 22 -6.55 -0.13 2.01
N VAL A 23 -7.07 0.76 2.85
CA VAL A 23 -8.40 1.38 2.64
C VAL A 23 -8.43 2.20 1.35
N PHE A 24 -7.48 3.13 1.17
CA PHE A 24 -7.44 3.98 -0.01
C PHE A 24 -7.22 3.18 -1.28
N TYR A 25 -6.31 2.21 -1.25
CA TYR A 25 -6.04 1.41 -2.44
C TYR A 25 -7.26 0.56 -2.83
N THR A 26 -7.93 -0.04 -1.85
CA THR A 26 -9.16 -0.80 -2.05
C THR A 26 -10.28 0.08 -2.63
N ILE A 27 -10.49 1.29 -2.09
CA ILE A 27 -11.48 2.24 -2.64
C ILE A 27 -11.15 2.60 -4.09
N GLY A 28 -9.89 2.86 -4.41
CA GLY A 28 -9.44 3.16 -5.75
C GLY A 28 -9.74 2.04 -6.75
N VAL A 29 -9.39 0.79 -6.39
CA VAL A 29 -9.56 -0.38 -7.27
C VAL A 29 -11.02 -0.78 -7.42
N TRP A 30 -11.74 -0.92 -6.31
CA TRP A 30 -13.12 -1.39 -6.34
C TRP A 30 -14.08 -0.30 -6.83
N GLY A 31 -13.84 0.96 -6.52
CA GLY A 31 -14.59 2.08 -7.09
C GLY A 31 -14.46 2.15 -8.62
N GLU A 32 -13.24 1.94 -9.13
CA GLU A 32 -12.98 1.89 -10.55
C GLU A 32 -13.69 0.71 -11.22
N ARG A 33 -13.59 -0.48 -10.60
CA ARG A 33 -14.25 -1.70 -11.05
C ARG A 33 -15.77 -1.57 -11.14
N LEU A 34 -16.40 -1.02 -10.10
CA LEU A 34 -17.85 -0.84 -10.03
C LEU A 34 -18.35 0.15 -11.09
N GLN A 35 -17.57 1.20 -11.35
CA GLN A 35 -17.93 2.23 -12.32
C GLN A 35 -17.53 1.89 -13.76
N LYS A 36 -16.73 0.83 -13.96
CA LYS A 36 -16.19 0.38 -15.26
C LYS A 36 -15.50 1.50 -16.03
N LYS A 37 -14.99 2.50 -15.32
CA LYS A 37 -14.41 3.72 -15.87
C LYS A 37 -13.41 4.31 -14.88
N LEU A 38 -12.21 4.56 -15.37
CA LEU A 38 -11.20 5.31 -14.66
C LEU A 38 -11.55 6.81 -14.61
N LYS A 39 -11.55 7.38 -13.41
CA LYS A 39 -11.88 8.77 -13.13
C LYS A 39 -10.81 9.37 -12.22
N LEU A 40 -10.72 10.69 -12.17
CA LEU A 40 -9.67 11.39 -11.43
C LEU A 40 -9.66 11.03 -9.93
N TRP A 41 -10.82 10.86 -9.30
CA TRP A 41 -10.85 10.50 -7.88
C TRP A 41 -10.26 9.11 -7.60
N HIS A 42 -10.35 8.15 -8.52
CA HIS A 42 -9.68 6.84 -8.35
C HIS A 42 -8.16 7.02 -8.31
N ILE A 43 -7.62 7.91 -9.16
CA ILE A 43 -6.20 8.26 -9.16
C ILE A 43 -5.80 8.93 -7.84
N ILE A 44 -6.62 9.84 -7.32
CA ILE A 44 -6.38 10.47 -6.01
C ILE A 44 -6.27 9.39 -4.92
N PHE A 45 -7.18 8.41 -4.90
CA PHE A 45 -7.11 7.29 -3.96
C PHE A 45 -5.88 6.40 -4.16
N PHE A 46 -5.43 6.16 -5.40
CA PHE A 46 -4.18 5.44 -5.65
C PHE A 46 -2.96 6.17 -5.13
N LEU A 47 -2.90 7.50 -5.31
CA LEU A 47 -1.80 8.32 -4.81
C LEU A 47 -1.81 8.41 -3.28
N LEU A 48 -2.99 8.59 -2.67
CA LEU A 48 -3.13 8.56 -1.21
C LEU A 48 -2.70 7.20 -0.65
N GLY A 49 -3.15 6.11 -1.28
CA GLY A 49 -2.72 4.76 -0.90
C GLY A 49 -1.21 4.59 -0.98
N LEU A 50 -0.58 5.01 -2.09
CA LEU A 50 0.87 4.91 -2.28
C LEU A 50 1.65 5.72 -1.23
N VAL A 51 1.22 6.95 -0.96
CA VAL A 51 1.86 7.81 0.05
C VAL A 51 1.71 7.19 1.43
N SER A 52 0.52 6.70 1.78
CA SER A 52 0.29 5.98 3.03
C SER A 52 1.17 4.73 3.13
N ASP A 53 1.32 3.95 2.06
CA ASP A 53 2.13 2.72 2.06
C ASP A 53 3.61 3.04 2.30
N ALA A 54 4.13 4.05 1.59
CA ALA A 54 5.52 4.51 1.73
C ALA A 54 5.80 5.10 3.12
N VAL A 55 4.92 5.95 3.64
CA VAL A 55 5.08 6.53 4.99
C VAL A 55 4.96 5.46 6.06
N GLY A 56 3.99 4.55 5.95
CA GLY A 56 3.80 3.45 6.88
C GLY A 56 5.01 2.53 6.94
N THR A 57 5.52 2.11 5.77
CA THR A 57 6.72 1.25 5.66
C THR A 57 7.95 1.96 6.23
N SER A 58 8.15 3.25 5.92
CA SER A 58 9.30 4.01 6.43
C SER A 58 9.25 4.18 7.96
N LEU A 59 8.06 4.40 8.53
CA LEU A 59 7.89 4.44 9.98
C LEU A 59 8.20 3.08 10.63
N MET A 60 7.73 1.98 10.03
CA MET A 60 8.01 0.63 10.51
C MET A 60 9.50 0.28 10.45
N GLU A 61 10.18 0.66 9.36
CA GLU A 61 11.63 0.48 9.20
C GLU A 61 12.41 1.26 10.28
N HIS A 62 12.02 2.52 10.51
CA HIS A 62 12.64 3.33 11.56
C HIS A 62 12.46 2.72 12.97
N ILE A 63 11.27 2.17 13.27
CA ILE A 63 11.01 1.47 14.54
C ILE A 63 11.83 0.18 14.62
N ALA A 64 11.96 -0.58 13.53
CA ALA A 64 12.75 -1.80 13.47
C ALA A 64 14.25 -1.52 13.73
N GLU A 65 14.78 -0.42 13.21
CA GLU A 65 16.14 0.05 13.50
C GLU A 65 16.33 0.39 14.98
N LEU A 66 15.40 1.15 15.57
CA LEU A 66 15.45 1.55 16.98
C LEU A 66 15.33 0.35 17.94
N THR A 67 14.58 -0.66 17.55
CA THR A 67 14.33 -1.87 18.36
C THR A 67 15.29 -3.02 18.05
N HIS A 68 16.19 -2.85 17.08
CA HIS A 68 17.06 -3.92 16.54
C HIS A 68 16.28 -5.17 16.07
N LEU A 69 14.98 -5.04 15.78
CA LEU A 69 14.10 -6.10 15.30
C LEU A 69 13.97 -6.02 13.76
N HIS A 70 15.10 -6.02 13.06
CA HIS A 70 15.10 -5.93 11.61
C HIS A 70 14.75 -7.30 11.00
N ASP A 71 13.64 -7.36 10.27
CA ASP A 71 13.27 -8.51 9.45
C ASP A 71 13.47 -8.16 7.96
N GLU A 72 14.51 -8.73 7.35
CA GLU A 72 14.85 -8.51 5.94
C GLU A 72 13.70 -8.88 5.00
N ILE A 73 12.88 -9.89 5.36
CA ILE A 73 11.75 -10.34 4.54
C ILE A 73 10.67 -9.26 4.50
N HIS A 74 10.36 -8.65 5.64
CA HIS A 74 9.39 -7.56 5.73
C HIS A 74 9.83 -6.35 4.90
N THR A 75 11.10 -5.94 5.02
CA THR A 75 11.64 -4.78 4.28
C THR A 75 11.60 -4.99 2.76
N VAL A 76 12.01 -6.17 2.28
CA VAL A 76 11.97 -6.50 0.84
C VAL A 76 10.53 -6.56 0.32
N THR A 77 9.64 -7.23 1.05
CA THR A 77 8.23 -7.37 0.63
C THR A 77 7.49 -6.03 0.65
N GLY A 78 7.74 -5.16 1.63
CA GLY A 78 7.20 -3.79 1.68
C GLY A 78 7.69 -2.93 0.51
N THR A 79 8.99 -3.03 0.16
CA THR A 79 9.54 -2.30 -1.00
C THR A 79 8.88 -2.74 -2.31
N ILE A 80 8.66 -4.05 -2.49
CA ILE A 80 7.93 -4.59 -3.64
C ILE A 80 6.50 -4.05 -3.70
N ALA A 81 5.83 -3.95 -2.55
CA ALA A 81 4.47 -3.40 -2.45
C ALA A 81 4.40 -1.95 -2.94
N ILE A 82 5.32 -1.10 -2.47
CA ILE A 82 5.41 0.32 -2.87
C ILE A 82 5.67 0.45 -4.37
N LEU A 83 6.63 -0.31 -4.91
CA LEU A 83 6.95 -0.29 -6.34
C LEU A 83 5.75 -0.71 -7.20
N LEU A 84 5.03 -1.75 -6.76
CA LEU A 84 3.84 -2.23 -7.44
C LEU A 84 2.74 -1.16 -7.47
N MET A 85 2.47 -0.51 -6.33
CA MET A 85 1.52 0.60 -6.26
C MET A 85 1.95 1.79 -7.12
N PHE A 86 3.25 2.13 -7.13
CA PHE A 86 3.78 3.22 -7.94
C PHE A 86 3.61 2.98 -9.43
N VAL A 87 3.94 1.78 -9.92
CA VAL A 87 3.73 1.39 -11.32
C VAL A 87 2.25 1.46 -11.66
N HIS A 88 1.38 0.99 -10.78
CA HIS A 88 -0.06 1.01 -11.01
C HIS A 88 -0.64 2.43 -11.03
N ALA A 89 -0.25 3.30 -10.10
CA ALA A 89 -0.68 4.70 -10.06
C ALA A 89 -0.19 5.46 -11.31
N SER A 90 1.06 5.23 -11.73
CA SER A 90 1.63 5.80 -12.95
C SER A 90 0.86 5.35 -14.19
N TRP A 91 0.53 4.06 -14.27
CA TRP A 91 -0.29 3.53 -15.36
C TRP A 91 -1.72 4.09 -15.32
N ALA A 92 -2.31 4.28 -14.14
CA ALA A 92 -3.62 4.93 -14.00
C ALA A 92 -3.60 6.35 -14.58
N ILE A 93 -2.61 7.15 -14.22
CA ILE A 93 -2.43 8.52 -14.74
C ILE A 93 -2.28 8.50 -16.27
N TRP A 94 -1.41 7.65 -16.80
CA TRP A 94 -1.21 7.52 -18.25
C TRP A 94 -2.50 7.11 -18.98
N THR A 95 -3.22 6.11 -18.46
CA THR A 95 -4.47 5.62 -19.03
C THR A 95 -5.57 6.68 -18.99
N TYR A 96 -5.59 7.50 -17.94
CA TYR A 96 -6.55 8.60 -17.83
C TYR A 96 -6.28 9.71 -18.84
N VAL A 97 -5.04 10.17 -18.97
CA VAL A 97 -4.65 11.30 -19.83
C VAL A 97 -4.60 10.90 -21.32
N LYS A 98 -4.01 9.75 -21.64
CA LYS A 98 -3.69 9.34 -23.03
C LYS A 98 -4.33 8.02 -23.46
N GLY A 99 -4.99 7.30 -22.55
CA GLY A 99 -5.49 5.96 -22.83
C GLY A 99 -6.70 5.93 -23.78
N SER A 100 -6.66 5.01 -24.74
CA SER A 100 -7.80 4.66 -25.60
C SER A 100 -8.96 4.05 -24.78
N ALA A 101 -10.15 3.95 -25.38
CA ALA A 101 -11.28 3.27 -24.76
C ALA A 101 -10.97 1.80 -24.41
N GLU A 102 -10.16 1.14 -25.24
CA GLU A 102 -9.68 -0.22 -25.03
C GLU A 102 -8.69 -0.30 -23.85
N ALA A 103 -7.74 0.63 -23.74
CA ALA A 103 -6.81 0.70 -22.61
C ALA A 103 -7.57 0.86 -21.28
N LYS A 104 -8.61 1.70 -21.25
CA LYS A 104 -9.46 1.90 -20.07
C LYS A 104 -10.26 0.65 -19.68
N ARG A 105 -10.66 -0.18 -20.65
CA ARG A 105 -11.30 -1.48 -20.38
C ARG A 105 -10.33 -2.52 -19.81
N HIS A 106 -9.09 -2.55 -20.30
CA HIS A 106 -8.06 -3.46 -19.80
C HIS A 106 -7.59 -3.08 -18.40
N PHE A 107 -7.45 -1.78 -18.12
CA PHE A 107 -7.06 -1.23 -16.81
C PHE A 107 -7.94 -1.79 -15.68
N ASN A 108 -9.26 -1.85 -15.89
CA ASN A 108 -10.22 -2.42 -14.93
C ASN A 108 -9.90 -3.84 -14.46
N ARG A 109 -9.42 -4.69 -15.36
CA ARG A 109 -9.09 -6.09 -15.03
C ARG A 109 -7.73 -6.17 -14.37
N PHE A 110 -6.78 -5.41 -14.90
CA PHE A 110 -5.41 -5.39 -14.41
C PHE A 110 -5.32 -4.84 -12.98
N SER A 111 -6.07 -3.77 -12.68
CA SER A 111 -6.14 -3.12 -11.37
C SER A 111 -6.47 -4.09 -10.23
N ILE A 112 -7.39 -5.03 -10.45
CA ILE A 112 -7.73 -6.09 -9.47
C ILE A 112 -6.55 -7.04 -9.26
N VAL A 113 -5.90 -7.47 -10.34
CA VAL A 113 -4.76 -8.39 -10.27
C VAL A 113 -3.62 -7.76 -9.47
N VAL A 114 -3.28 -6.51 -9.77
CA VAL A 114 -2.25 -5.77 -9.02
C VAL A 114 -2.62 -5.66 -7.54
N TRP A 115 -3.87 -5.32 -7.24
CA TRP A 115 -4.35 -5.22 -5.86
C TRP A 115 -4.25 -6.56 -5.10
N CYS A 116 -4.60 -7.68 -5.75
CA CYS A 116 -4.43 -9.01 -5.17
C CYS A 116 -2.96 -9.33 -4.90
N ILE A 117 -2.04 -8.98 -5.81
CA ILE A 117 -0.60 -9.18 -5.60
C ILE A 117 -0.10 -8.30 -4.46
N TRP A 118 -0.53 -7.04 -4.38
CA TRP A 118 -0.17 -6.11 -3.30
C TRP A 118 -0.69 -6.56 -1.92
N LEU A 119 -1.81 -7.29 -1.88
CA LEU A 119 -2.33 -7.81 -0.62
C LEU A 119 -1.39 -8.84 0.03
N ILE A 120 -0.57 -9.55 -0.76
CA ILE A 120 0.39 -10.54 -0.26
C ILE A 120 1.43 -9.92 0.70
N PRO A 121 2.23 -8.91 0.30
CA PRO A 121 3.19 -8.28 1.20
C PRO A 121 2.50 -7.60 2.41
N TYR A 122 1.32 -7.01 2.23
CA TYR A 122 0.55 -6.44 3.35
C TYR A 122 0.19 -7.51 4.40
N LEU A 123 -0.32 -8.66 3.96
CA LEU A 123 -0.66 -9.78 4.86
C LEU A 123 0.58 -10.38 5.52
N ILE A 124 1.71 -10.48 4.81
CA ILE A 124 2.99 -10.94 5.37
C ILE A 124 3.44 -10.01 6.50
N GLY A 125 3.42 -8.69 6.27
CA GLY A 125 3.80 -7.71 7.30
C GLY A 125 2.89 -7.75 8.53
N MET A 126 1.58 -7.89 8.34
CA MET A 126 0.66 -8.08 9.46
C MET A 126 0.93 -9.38 10.22
N ALA A 127 1.19 -10.49 9.54
CA ALA A 127 1.45 -11.77 10.19
C ALA A 127 2.73 -11.74 11.04
N ILE A 128 3.81 -11.16 10.50
CA ILE A 128 5.07 -10.95 11.21
C ILE A 128 4.85 -10.06 12.44
N GLY A 129 4.15 -8.93 12.27
CA GLY A 129 3.82 -8.03 13.37
C GLY A 129 3.01 -8.68 14.48
N MET A 130 1.99 -9.48 14.15
CA MET A 130 1.19 -10.21 15.15
C MET A 130 2.02 -11.27 15.89
N HIS A 131 2.90 -11.99 15.20
CA HIS A 131 3.74 -13.03 15.81
C HIS A 131 4.81 -12.45 16.74
N LEU A 132 5.36 -11.27 16.43
CA LEU A 132 6.35 -10.60 17.28
C LEU A 132 5.76 -10.05 18.60
N HIS A 133 4.44 -9.86 18.66
CA HIS A 133 3.72 -9.29 19.81
C HIS A 133 2.82 -10.29 20.56
N ALA A 134 2.82 -11.57 20.16
CA ALA A 134 2.11 -12.66 20.85
C ALA A 134 3.02 -13.35 21.87
#